data_AF-A0AAV0Y575-F1
#
_entry.id   AF-A0AAV0Y575-F1
#
_cell.length_a   1.000
_cell.length_b   1.000
_cell.length_c   1.000
_cell.angle_alpha   90.00
_cell.angle_beta   90.00
_cell.angle_gamma   90.00
#
_symmetry.space_group_name_H-M   'P 1'
#
loop_
_entity.id
_entity.type
_entity.pdbx_description
1 polymer ?
#
loop_
_entity_poly.entity_id
_entity_poly.type
_entity_poly.pdbx_seq_one_letter_code
_entity_poly.pdbx_strand_id
1 'polypeptide(L)'
;MNSLFQLFQRSVEAAIVLRMVLALPHLPAESQINCNFTMLDGFQIIVDYVNQQPVIRERLQGFLFGYIHDFWFRQITAENISFFGSEVRTKNYVESFHATLKTSGVAWVLKRCKQ
;
A
#
# COMPACT_ATOMS: atom_id res chain seq x y z
N MET A 1 0.10 16.38 -12.86
CA MET A 1 1.06 15.40 -12.28
C MET A 1 2.03 16.00 -11.26
N ASN A 2 2.54 17.23 -11.43
CA ASN A 2 3.46 17.85 -10.44
C ASN A 2 2.87 18.09 -9.03
N SER A 3 1.55 18.26 -8.88
CA SER A 3 0.95 18.58 -7.58
C SER A 3 0.95 17.40 -6.59
N LEU A 4 0.81 16.16 -7.07
CA LEU A 4 0.75 14.97 -6.22
C LEU A 4 2.13 14.60 -5.68
N PHE A 5 3.16 14.69 -6.53
CA PHE A 5 4.56 14.50 -6.13
C PHE A 5 4.98 15.54 -5.07
N GLN A 6 4.62 16.81 -5.28
CA GLN A 6 4.87 17.86 -4.29
C GLN A 6 4.09 17.63 -2.99
N LEU A 7 2.88 17.08 -3.05
CA LEU A 7 2.12 16.70 -1.86
C LEU A 7 2.87 15.65 -1.04
N PHE A 8 3.38 14.59 -1.67
CA PHE A 8 4.16 13.56 -0.99
C PHE A 8 5.48 14.07 -0.39
N GLN A 9 6.08 15.11 -0.98
CA GLN A 9 7.28 15.72 -0.42
C GLN A 9 7.00 16.63 0.79
N ARG A 10 5.81 17.25 0.84
CA ARG A 10 5.50 18.31 1.82
C ARG A 10 4.57 17.88 2.96
N SER A 11 3.81 16.80 2.80
CA SER A 11 2.94 16.25 3.83
C SER A 11 3.45 14.91 4.30
N VAL A 12 3.72 14.82 5.61
CA VAL A 12 4.15 13.57 6.26
C VAL A 12 3.05 12.52 6.14
N GLU A 13 1.80 12.93 6.27
CA GLU A 13 0.61 12.09 6.19
C GLU A 13 0.45 11.50 4.79
N ALA A 14 0.58 12.34 3.74
CA ALA A 14 0.55 11.86 2.37
C ALA A 14 1.71 10.88 2.09
N ALA A 15 2.91 11.16 2.60
CA ALA A 15 4.04 10.25 2.47
C ALA A 15 3.80 8.90 3.17
N ILE A 16 3.12 8.89 4.32
CA ILE A 16 2.67 7.67 5.01
C ILE A 16 1.71 6.87 4.12
N VAL A 17 0.71 7.53 3.51
CA VAL A 17 -0.23 6.87 2.58
C VAL A 17 0.51 6.23 1.42
N LEU A 18 1.46 6.95 0.80
CA LEU A 18 2.26 6.39 -0.30
C LEU A 18 3.00 5.12 0.14
N ARG A 19 3.60 5.12 1.33
CA ARG A 19 4.30 3.96 1.89
C ARG A 19 3.35 2.79 2.16
N MET A 20 2.15 3.05 2.68
CA MET A 20 1.12 2.02 2.87
C MET A 20 0.71 1.39 1.53
N VAL A 21 0.50 2.21 0.49
CA VAL A 21 0.16 1.74 -0.86
C VAL A 21 1.27 0.86 -1.44
N LEU A 22 2.54 1.27 -1.33
CA LEU A 22 3.67 0.48 -1.79
C LEU A 22 3.86 -0.84 -1.00
N ALA A 23 3.27 -0.92 0.20
CA ALA A 23 3.26 -2.13 1.00
C ALA A 23 2.15 -3.11 0.60
N LEU A 24 1.13 -2.69 -0.16
CA LEU A 24 0.00 -3.54 -0.54
C LEU A 24 0.43 -4.83 -1.25
N PRO A 25 1.36 -4.83 -2.23
CA PRO A 25 1.75 -6.05 -2.95
C PRO A 25 2.40 -7.15 -2.08
N HIS A 26 2.74 -6.85 -0.82
CA HIS A 26 3.18 -7.85 0.15
C HIS A 26 2.02 -8.62 0.79
N LEU A 27 0.77 -8.20 0.58
CA LEU A 27 -0.42 -8.90 1.05
C LEU A 27 -0.87 -9.89 -0.04
N PRO A 28 -1.54 -10.99 0.33
CA PRO A 28 -2.05 -11.91 -0.67
C PRO A 28 -3.13 -11.25 -1.52
N ALA A 29 -3.15 -11.63 -2.80
CA ALA A 29 -4.20 -11.22 -3.73
C ALA A 29 -5.60 -11.68 -3.27
N GLU A 30 -5.69 -12.90 -2.74
CA GLU A 30 -6.91 -13.52 -2.27
C GLU A 30 -6.74 -14.10 -0.86
N SER A 31 -7.86 -14.36 -0.17
CA SER A 31 -7.86 -14.95 1.16
C SER A 31 -7.24 -16.35 1.12
N GLN A 32 -6.25 -16.59 1.98
CA GLN A 32 -5.57 -17.89 2.11
C GLN A 32 -5.81 -18.50 3.48
N ILE A 33 -5.66 -19.82 3.60
CA ILE A 33 -5.88 -20.60 4.84
C ILE A 33 -5.15 -19.99 6.05
N ASN A 34 -3.97 -19.41 5.84
CA ASN A 34 -3.13 -18.85 6.91
C ASN A 34 -3.20 -17.31 7.01
N CYS A 35 -3.91 -16.63 6.10
CA CYS A 35 -4.03 -15.18 6.05
C CYS A 35 -5.29 -14.80 5.27
N ASN A 36 -6.33 -14.40 6.00
CA ASN A 36 -7.59 -13.93 5.40
C ASN A 36 -7.57 -12.44 5.04
N PHE A 37 -6.44 -11.77 5.26
CA PHE A 37 -6.30 -10.32 5.07
C PHE A 37 -5.59 -10.04 3.74
N THR A 38 -6.33 -9.52 2.77
CA THR A 38 -5.91 -9.39 1.38
C THR A 38 -5.37 -8.00 1.03
N MET A 39 -4.81 -7.87 -0.18
CA MET A 39 -4.46 -6.57 -0.76
C MET A 39 -5.65 -5.60 -0.77
N LEU A 40 -6.86 -6.10 -1.04
CA LEU A 40 -8.07 -5.28 -1.09
C LEU A 40 -8.46 -4.77 0.30
N ASP A 41 -8.37 -5.63 1.33
CA ASP A 41 -8.61 -5.23 2.72
C ASP A 41 -7.60 -4.17 3.17
N GLY A 42 -6.32 -4.36 2.80
CA GLY A 42 -5.26 -3.37 3.02
C GLY A 42 -5.57 -2.03 2.36
N PHE A 43 -6.08 -2.06 1.12
CA PHE A 43 -6.49 -0.85 0.41
C PHE A 43 -7.66 -0.13 1.10
N GLN A 44 -8.66 -0.88 1.58
CA GLN A 44 -9.80 -0.31 2.30
C GLN A 44 -9.35 0.41 3.58
N ILE A 45 -8.42 -0.17 4.34
CA ILE A 45 -7.83 0.48 5.52
C ILE A 45 -7.15 1.81 5.16
N ILE A 46 -6.45 1.87 4.03
CA ILE A 46 -5.79 3.10 3.56
C ILE A 46 -6.85 4.16 3.23
N VAL A 47 -7.92 3.76 2.55
CA VAL A 47 -9.05 4.66 2.24
C VAL A 47 -9.67 5.20 3.53
N ASP A 48 -9.91 4.36 4.52
CA ASP A 48 -10.48 4.78 5.81
C ASP A 48 -9.54 5.76 6.55
N TYR A 49 -8.23 5.47 6.56
CA TYR A 49 -7.22 6.35 7.14
C TYR A 49 -7.17 7.73 6.47
N VAL A 50 -7.29 7.78 5.14
CA VAL A 50 -7.32 9.03 4.38
C VAL A 50 -8.64 9.77 4.59
N ASN A 51 -9.75 9.06 4.73
CA ASN A 51 -11.06 9.66 4.97
C ASN A 51 -11.15 10.40 6.31
N GLN A 52 -10.36 9.98 7.30
CA GLN A 52 -10.22 10.66 8.60
C GLN A 52 -9.42 11.98 8.51
N GLN A 53 -8.80 12.29 7.37
CA GLN A 53 -7.91 13.45 7.20
C GLN A 53 -8.38 14.36 6.07
N PRO A 54 -9.20 15.39 6.38
CA PRO A 54 -9.83 16.24 5.37
C PRO A 54 -8.84 16.90 4.40
N VAL A 55 -7.68 17.30 4.91
CA VAL A 55 -6.65 18.07 4.18
C VAL A 55 -6.03 17.28 3.02
N ILE A 56 -5.80 15.98 3.21
CA ILE A 56 -5.16 15.13 2.18
C ILE A 56 -6.19 14.32 1.37
N ARG A 57 -7.40 14.11 1.91
CA ARG A 57 -8.46 13.30 1.29
C ARG A 57 -8.76 13.71 -0.15
N GLU A 58 -9.11 14.97 -0.36
CA GLU A 58 -9.48 15.48 -1.70
C GLU A 58 -8.32 15.35 -2.69
N ARG A 59 -7.09 15.58 -2.22
CA ARG A 59 -5.90 15.53 -3.06
C ARG A 59 -5.47 14.12 -3.42
N LEU A 60 -5.73 13.14 -2.55
CA LEU A 60 -5.35 11.74 -2.76
C LEU A 60 -6.45 10.90 -3.40
N GLN A 61 -7.69 11.36 -3.48
CA GLN A 61 -8.80 10.61 -4.07
C GLN A 61 -8.50 10.12 -5.50
N GLY A 62 -8.05 11.02 -6.38
CA GLY A 62 -7.72 10.64 -7.77
C GLY A 62 -6.59 9.61 -7.86
N PHE A 63 -5.63 9.66 -6.93
CA PHE A 63 -4.56 8.67 -6.85
C PHE A 63 -5.06 7.32 -6.33
N LEU A 64 -5.82 7.31 -5.22
CA LEU A 64 -6.31 6.08 -4.62
C LEU A 64 -7.33 5.35 -5.50
N PHE A 65 -8.33 6.06 -6.02
CA PHE A 65 -9.37 5.42 -6.82
C PHE A 65 -9.00 5.28 -8.29
N GLY A 66 -8.38 6.29 -8.89
CA GLY A 66 -8.00 6.23 -10.31
C GLY A 66 -6.79 5.34 -10.57
N TYR A 67 -5.72 5.49 -9.79
CA TYR A 67 -4.48 4.76 -10.05
C TYR A 67 -4.38 3.45 -9.27
N ILE A 68 -4.71 3.45 -7.97
CA ILE A 68 -4.59 2.21 -7.18
C ILE A 68 -5.80 1.30 -7.45
N HIS A 69 -7.03 1.76 -7.23
CA HIS A 69 -8.21 0.91 -7.46
C HIS A 69 -8.41 0.56 -8.94
N ASP A 70 -8.64 1.55 -9.80
CA ASP A 70 -9.08 1.28 -11.17
C ASP A 70 -7.96 0.78 -12.10
N PHE A 71 -6.70 1.09 -11.80
CA PHE A 71 -5.57 0.59 -12.58
C PHE A 71 -4.92 -0.65 -11.95
N TRP A 72 -4.46 -0.60 -10.69
CA TRP A 72 -3.82 -1.79 -10.10
C TRP A 72 -4.81 -2.95 -9.92
N PHE A 73 -5.94 -2.71 -9.26
CA PHE A 73 -6.85 -3.80 -8.92
C PHE A 73 -7.76 -4.23 -10.08
N ARG A 74 -8.27 -3.30 -10.89
CA ARG A 74 -9.22 -3.65 -11.97
C ARG A 74 -8.58 -4.00 -13.31
N GLN A 75 -7.46 -3.37 -13.67
CA GLN A 75 -6.83 -3.61 -14.97
C GLN A 75 -5.68 -4.61 -14.88
N ILE A 76 -4.76 -4.43 -13.92
CA ILE A 76 -3.62 -5.34 -13.77
C ILE A 76 -4.01 -6.59 -12.96
N THR A 77 -4.89 -6.43 -11.98
CA THR A 77 -5.33 -7.44 -10.99
C THR A 77 -4.32 -7.71 -9.87
N ALA A 78 -4.85 -8.01 -8.67
CA ALA A 78 -4.06 -8.24 -7.48
C ALA A 78 -3.11 -9.45 -7.62
N GLU A 79 -3.55 -10.50 -8.33
CA GLU A 79 -2.75 -11.70 -8.59
C GLU A 79 -1.44 -11.40 -9.33
N ASN A 80 -1.46 -10.44 -10.25
CA ASN A 80 -0.30 -10.09 -11.07
C ASN A 80 0.68 -9.13 -10.37
N ILE A 81 0.28 -8.51 -9.26
CA ILE A 81 1.10 -7.54 -8.51
C ILE A 81 1.56 -8.12 -7.17
N SER A 82 0.74 -8.95 -6.54
CA SER A 82 1.04 -9.63 -5.29
C SER A 82 2.29 -10.49 -5.43
N PHE A 83 3.24 -10.32 -4.53
CA PHE A 83 4.38 -11.23 -4.34
C PHE A 83 4.35 -11.94 -3.00
N PHE A 84 3.18 -11.97 -2.34
CA PHE A 84 2.98 -12.74 -1.12
C PHE A 84 3.37 -14.22 -1.34
N GLY A 85 4.18 -14.76 -0.43
CA GLY A 85 4.65 -16.15 -0.51
C GLY A 85 5.67 -16.45 -1.61
N SER A 86 6.07 -15.46 -2.43
CA SER A 86 7.12 -15.66 -3.43
C SER A 86 8.51 -15.71 -2.79
N GLU A 87 9.36 -16.67 -3.20
CA GLU A 87 10.78 -16.66 -2.86
C GLU A 87 11.46 -15.47 -3.54
N VAL A 88 11.56 -14.34 -2.84
CA VAL A 88 12.21 -13.14 -3.37
C VAL A 88 13.72 -13.37 -3.46
N ARG A 89 14.22 -13.58 -4.69
CA ARG A 89 15.64 -13.91 -4.95
C ARG A 89 16.63 -12.73 -4.95
N THR A 90 16.19 -11.50 -4.65
CA THR A 90 17.09 -10.34 -4.69
C THR A 90 16.87 -9.41 -3.52
N LYS A 91 17.92 -9.25 -2.70
CA LYS A 91 18.12 -8.10 -1.80
C LYS A 91 18.21 -6.83 -2.62
N ASN A 92 17.08 -6.33 -3.12
CA ASN A 92 17.05 -5.06 -3.84
C ASN A 92 16.78 -3.93 -2.86
N TYR A 93 17.26 -2.71 -3.17
CA TYR A 93 17.17 -1.51 -2.34
C TYR A 93 15.77 -1.25 -1.74
N VAL A 94 14.73 -1.71 -2.44
CA VAL A 94 13.32 -1.71 -2.04
C VAL A 94 13.06 -2.54 -0.77
N GLU A 95 13.72 -3.67 -0.56
CA GLU A 95 13.61 -4.46 0.68
C GLU A 95 14.26 -3.76 1.87
N SER A 96 15.38 -3.06 1.68
CA SER A 96 16.00 -2.25 2.72
C SER A 96 15.09 -1.09 3.12
N PHE A 97 14.48 -0.42 2.14
CA PHE A 97 13.46 0.60 2.38
C PHE A 97 12.23 0.02 3.08
N HIS A 98 11.74 -1.16 2.66
CA HIS A 98 10.63 -1.85 3.31
C HIS A 98 10.97 -2.35 4.72
N ALA A 99 12.23 -2.69 5.01
CA ALA A 99 12.70 -2.98 6.36
C ALA A 99 12.71 -1.71 7.23
N THR A 100 13.10 -0.56 6.67
CA THR A 100 12.95 0.76 7.32
C THR A 100 11.48 1.17 7.50
N LEU A 101 10.57 0.70 6.63
CA LEU A 101 9.12 0.88 6.80
C LEU A 101 8.52 -0.02 7.89
N LYS A 102 9.12 -1.16 8.20
CA LYS A 102 8.71 -2.01 9.34
C LYS A 102 9.08 -1.41 10.70
N THR A 103 10.08 -0.54 10.76
CA THR A 103 10.46 0.22 11.96
C THR A 103 9.70 1.54 12.10
N SER A 104 9.08 2.04 11.02
CA SER A 104 8.15 3.18 11.07
C SER A 104 6.69 2.67 11.07
N GLY A 105 5.72 3.50 11.48
CA GLY A 105 4.33 3.12 11.82
C GLY A 105 3.50 2.38 10.74
N VAL A 106 4.06 2.07 9.57
CA VAL A 106 3.45 1.29 8.47
C VAL A 106 3.44 -0.21 8.76
N ALA A 107 4.17 -0.66 9.79
CA ALA A 107 4.25 -2.06 10.20
C ALA A 107 2.89 -2.71 10.49
N TRP A 108 1.83 -1.95 10.81
CA TRP A 108 0.53 -2.51 11.16
C TRP A 108 -0.17 -3.22 10.00
N VAL A 109 -0.03 -2.71 8.76
CA VAL A 109 -0.63 -3.34 7.57
C VAL A 109 0.05 -4.69 7.27
N LEU A 110 1.37 -4.77 7.45
CA LEU A 110 2.16 -5.97 7.14
C LEU A 110 2.21 -7.00 8.28
N LYS A 111 1.94 -6.62 9.52
CA LYS A 111 1.99 -7.52 10.68
C LYS A 111 0.86 -8.55 10.72
N ARG A 112 -0.20 -8.38 9.91
CA ARG A 112 -1.38 -9.26 9.99
C ARG A 112 -1.21 -10.63 9.34
N CYS A 113 -0.20 -10.80 8.47
CA CYS A 113 0.01 -12.05 7.72
C CYS A 113 1.44 -12.62 7.82
N LYS A 114 2.23 -12.14 8.79
CA LYS A 114 3.51 -12.75 9.15
C LYS A 114 3.35 -13.56 10.43
N GLN A 115 3.47 -14.88 10.31
CA GLN A 115 3.90 -15.75 11.42
C GLN A 115 5.42 -15.64 11.56
#